data_AF-A0ABD7V3X1-F1
#
_entry.id   AF-A0ABD7V3X1-F1
#
_cell.length_a   1.000
_cell.length_b   1.000
_cell.length_c   1.000
_cell.angle_alpha   90.00
_cell.angle_beta   90.00
_cell.angle_gamma   90.00
#
_symmetry.space_group_name_H-M   'P 1'
#
loop_
_entity.id
_entity.type
_entity.pdbx_description
1 polymer ?
#
loop_
_entity_poly.entity_id
_entity_poly.type
_entity_poly.pdbx_seq_one_letter_code
_entity_poly.pdbx_strand_id
1 'polypeptide(L)'
;MTKTSMRGLLAAVLAGGIITGGMSGAGVAHADGGGVELEGVSNGDCTATIKVTNYTNSTFFQPDWWFAEENDPDMVNRTDIPATMEPPWREESGIAWPIARWVGDPPLRSGLAPGVPEWDSNNNYNRNAQPDGFLTQQTIDLNAVSGAPGPSADGTKTIYFRIKTGPQEGDRLPNPQQLVVTGCQKPGGPLDFGSLDLGALVP
;
A
#
# COMPACT_ATOMS: atom_id res chain seq x y z
N MET A 1 3.13 5.55 -57.61
CA MET A 1 4.19 5.54 -56.58
C MET A 1 3.69 4.73 -55.39
N THR A 2 4.31 3.59 -55.15
CA THR A 2 4.11 2.70 -54.00
C THR A 2 5.06 3.06 -52.86
N LYS A 3 4.56 3.05 -51.62
CA LYS A 3 5.13 2.47 -50.38
C LYS A 3 4.45 3.15 -49.17
N THR A 4 3.63 2.48 -48.36
CA THR A 4 3.89 1.45 -47.31
C THR A 4 3.78 2.07 -45.91
N SER A 5 2.69 1.71 -45.22
CA SER A 5 2.55 1.30 -43.81
C SER A 5 3.11 2.17 -42.68
N MET A 6 2.23 2.59 -41.76
CA MET A 6 2.26 2.03 -40.39
C MET A 6 0.90 2.23 -39.71
N ARG A 7 0.19 1.12 -39.50
CA ARG A 7 -0.91 1.01 -38.52
C ARG A 7 -0.28 0.99 -37.14
N GLY A 8 -0.51 2.03 -36.34
CA GLY A 8 -0.24 2.01 -34.89
C GLY A 8 -1.39 1.30 -34.18
N LEU A 9 -1.11 0.10 -33.71
CA LEU A 9 -2.01 -0.82 -33.01
C LEU A 9 -2.41 -0.28 -31.63
N LEU A 10 -3.66 -0.53 -31.23
CA LEU A 10 -4.17 -0.35 -29.87
C LEU A 10 -3.32 -1.10 -28.82
N ALA A 11 -3.22 -0.54 -27.62
CA ALA A 11 -3.13 -1.31 -26.39
C ALA A 11 -4.10 -0.71 -25.36
N ALA A 12 -5.35 -1.16 -25.43
CA ALA A 12 -6.28 -1.06 -24.32
C ALA A 12 -5.79 -2.04 -23.23
N VAL A 13 -5.47 -1.53 -22.04
CA VAL A 13 -5.13 -2.39 -20.90
C VAL A 13 -6.43 -3.03 -20.43
N LEU A 14 -6.47 -4.35 -20.54
CA LEU A 14 -7.60 -5.21 -20.22
C LEU A 14 -7.98 -5.12 -18.74
N ALA A 15 -9.29 -4.96 -18.52
CA ALA A 15 -9.95 -5.16 -17.24
C ALA A 15 -9.83 -6.62 -16.77
N GLY A 16 -9.74 -6.80 -15.45
CA GLY A 16 -10.33 -7.93 -14.72
C GLY A 16 -9.67 -9.29 -14.92
N GLY A 17 -8.49 -9.50 -14.34
CA GLY A 17 -7.97 -10.84 -14.02
C GLY A 17 -8.20 -11.15 -12.54
N ILE A 18 -9.26 -11.89 -12.23
CA ILE A 18 -9.45 -12.49 -10.90
C ILE A 18 -8.42 -13.62 -10.76
N ILE A 19 -7.40 -13.41 -9.95
CA ILE A 19 -6.58 -14.50 -9.42
C ILE A 19 -7.17 -14.89 -8.07
N THR A 20 -8.03 -15.91 -8.08
CA THR A 20 -8.41 -16.65 -6.86
C THR A 20 -7.28 -17.57 -6.46
N GLY A 21 -6.32 -17.04 -5.70
CA GLY A 21 -5.43 -17.79 -4.82
C GLY A 21 -5.58 -17.18 -3.43
N GLY A 22 -5.80 -17.98 -2.39
CA GLY A 22 -6.21 -17.51 -1.05
C GLY A 22 -5.39 -16.32 -0.54
N MET A 23 -5.95 -15.11 -0.68
CA MET A 23 -5.30 -13.87 -0.27
C MET A 23 -5.53 -13.70 1.24
N SER A 24 -4.48 -13.85 2.03
CA SER A 24 -4.40 -13.18 3.33
C SER A 24 -4.19 -11.68 3.06
N GLY A 25 -5.26 -11.03 2.58
CA GLY A 25 -5.31 -9.59 2.33
C GLY A 25 -5.65 -8.84 3.61
N ALA A 26 -5.24 -7.58 3.67
CA ALA A 26 -5.89 -6.64 4.58
C ALA A 26 -7.34 -6.46 4.12
N GLY A 27 -8.25 -6.22 5.06
CA GLY A 27 -9.62 -5.85 4.71
C GLY A 27 -9.64 -4.62 3.79
N VAL A 28 -10.71 -4.49 2.99
CA VAL A 28 -10.96 -3.29 2.17
C VAL A 28 -11.57 -2.21 3.07
N ALA A 29 -10.92 -1.04 3.14
CA ALA A 29 -11.47 0.14 3.80
C ALA A 29 -12.06 1.10 2.78
N HIS A 30 -13.19 1.72 3.10
CA HIS A 30 -13.92 2.64 2.22
C HIS A 30 -14.41 3.85 3.01
N ALA A 31 -14.47 5.00 2.34
CA ALA A 31 -15.10 6.19 2.88
C ALA A 31 -16.62 6.12 2.64
N ASP A 32 -17.40 6.69 3.55
CA ASP A 32 -18.87 6.57 3.51
C ASP A 32 -19.47 7.38 2.36
N GLY A 33 -20.14 6.69 1.43
CA GLY A 33 -20.95 7.31 0.37
C GLY A 33 -20.16 8.06 -0.73
N GLY A 34 -18.86 7.81 -0.86
CA GLY A 34 -17.96 8.40 -1.85
C GLY A 34 -16.50 8.41 -1.37
N GLY A 35 -15.63 9.20 -2.00
CA GLY A 35 -14.27 9.41 -1.48
C GLY A 35 -13.24 8.45 -2.07
N VAL A 36 -12.52 7.73 -1.21
CA VAL A 36 -11.55 6.71 -1.61
C VAL A 36 -11.85 5.36 -0.96
N GLU A 37 -11.32 4.33 -1.59
CA GLU A 37 -11.20 2.98 -1.07
C GLU A 37 -9.72 2.58 -1.07
N LEU A 38 -9.32 1.82 -0.05
CA LEU A 38 -7.95 1.42 0.21
C LEU A 38 -7.90 -0.09 0.47
N GLU A 39 -7.04 -0.77 -0.30
CA GLU A 39 -6.85 -2.23 -0.23
C GLU A 39 -5.36 -2.55 -0.14
N GLY A 40 -5.01 -3.55 0.67
CA GLY A 40 -3.66 -4.10 0.76
C GLY A 40 -3.63 -5.59 0.43
N VAL A 41 -2.71 -5.98 -0.44
CA VAL A 41 -2.56 -7.34 -0.95
C VAL A 41 -1.16 -7.87 -0.65
N SER A 42 -1.07 -9.06 -0.05
CA SER A 42 0.19 -9.81 0.01
C SER A 42 0.37 -10.62 -1.28
N ASN A 43 1.54 -10.53 -1.90
CA ASN A 43 1.84 -11.20 -3.17
C ASN A 43 2.53 -12.57 -3.00
N GLY A 44 2.84 -12.98 -1.76
CA GLY A 44 3.45 -14.28 -1.46
C GLY A 44 4.98 -14.34 -1.63
N ASP A 45 5.64 -13.23 -1.92
CA ASP A 45 7.08 -13.11 -2.17
C ASP A 45 7.74 -12.01 -1.33
N CYS A 46 7.18 -11.74 -0.14
CA CYS A 46 7.53 -10.60 0.71
C CYS A 46 7.27 -9.22 0.10
N THR A 47 6.48 -9.16 -0.97
CA THR A 47 5.98 -7.89 -1.49
C THR A 47 4.52 -7.67 -1.12
N ALA A 48 4.18 -6.40 -0.96
CA ALA A 48 2.82 -5.94 -0.68
C ALA A 48 2.39 -4.93 -1.74
N THR A 49 1.20 -5.11 -2.32
CA THR A 49 0.59 -4.13 -3.21
C THR A 49 -0.46 -3.35 -2.46
N ILE A 50 -0.31 -2.02 -2.41
CA ILE A 50 -1.32 -1.11 -1.87
C ILE A 50 -2.04 -0.45 -3.03
N LYS A 51 -3.36 -0.43 -2.95
CA LYS A 51 -4.27 0.05 -3.99
C LYS A 51 -5.14 1.17 -3.43
N VAL A 52 -5.34 2.21 -4.23
CA VAL A 52 -6.27 3.30 -3.95
C VAL A 52 -7.26 3.38 -5.10
N THR A 53 -8.52 3.10 -4.81
CA THR A 53 -9.62 3.38 -5.75
C THR A 53 -10.21 4.74 -5.39
N ASN A 54 -10.08 5.71 -6.28
CA ASN A 54 -10.55 7.07 -6.06
C ASN A 54 -11.91 7.25 -6.73
N TYR A 55 -12.91 7.76 -6.01
CA TYR A 55 -14.21 8.15 -6.58
C TYR A 55 -14.34 9.68 -6.72
N THR A 56 -13.35 10.42 -6.20
CA THR A 56 -13.30 11.89 -6.19
C THR A 56 -12.65 12.46 -7.44
N ASN A 57 -12.65 13.79 -7.58
CA ASN A 57 -11.80 14.49 -8.54
C ASN A 57 -10.46 15.00 -7.98
N SER A 58 -9.96 14.47 -6.86
CA SER A 58 -8.69 14.89 -6.26
C SER A 58 -7.58 13.84 -6.39
N THR A 59 -6.36 14.30 -6.67
CA THR A 59 -5.13 13.47 -6.74
C THR A 59 -4.30 13.52 -5.45
N PHE A 60 -4.82 14.16 -4.40
CA PHE A 60 -4.08 14.45 -3.17
C PHE A 60 -4.25 13.42 -2.05
N PHE A 61 -4.94 12.31 -2.30
CA PHE A 61 -4.98 11.20 -1.35
C PHE A 61 -3.74 10.32 -1.53
N GLN A 62 -2.91 10.25 -0.50
CA GLN A 62 -1.65 9.50 -0.50
C GLN A 62 -1.62 8.56 0.71
N PRO A 63 -1.47 7.25 0.48
CA PRO A 63 -1.33 6.32 1.58
C PRO A 63 0.07 6.35 2.18
N ASP A 64 0.13 6.30 3.51
CA ASP A 64 1.34 6.05 4.27
C ASP A 64 1.30 4.68 4.96
N TRP A 65 2.48 4.11 5.23
CA TRP A 65 2.61 2.75 5.79
C TRP A 65 3.83 2.58 6.71
N TRP A 66 3.78 1.57 7.59
CA TRP A 66 4.85 1.21 8.55
C TRP A 66 4.81 -0.27 8.92
N PHE A 67 5.90 -0.81 9.48
CA PHE A 67 5.92 -2.16 10.05
C PHE A 67 5.21 -2.21 11.40
N ALA A 68 4.71 -3.40 11.78
CA ALA A 68 3.99 -3.55 13.04
C ALA A 68 4.84 -3.22 14.28
N GLU A 69 6.14 -3.47 14.22
CA GLU A 69 7.13 -3.15 15.25
C GLU A 69 7.35 -1.64 15.44
N GLU A 70 6.98 -0.85 14.43
CA GLU A 70 7.08 0.62 14.42
C GLU A 70 5.75 1.29 14.75
N ASN A 71 4.72 0.49 15.03
CA ASN A 71 3.38 0.99 15.30
C ASN A 71 3.32 1.66 16.67
N ASP A 72 3.46 2.98 16.66
CA ASP A 72 3.28 3.85 17.82
C ASP A 72 1.86 4.48 17.80
N PRO A 73 0.97 4.09 18.72
CA PRO A 73 -0.39 4.66 18.80
C PRO A 73 -0.43 6.17 18.95
N ASP A 74 0.58 6.79 19.58
CA ASP A 74 0.64 8.23 19.74
C ASP A 74 0.90 8.90 18.40
N MET A 75 1.88 8.40 17.62
CA MET A 75 2.17 8.93 16.28
C MET A 75 1.02 8.70 15.30
N VAL A 76 0.33 7.56 15.40
CA VAL A 76 -0.83 7.25 14.58
C VAL A 76 -1.94 8.28 14.79
N ASN A 77 -2.25 8.63 16.05
CA ASN A 77 -3.43 9.44 16.38
C ASN A 77 -3.15 10.95 16.50
N ARG A 78 -1.88 11.38 16.48
CA ARG A 78 -1.46 12.81 16.54
C ARG A 78 -2.16 13.69 15.50
N THR A 79 -2.48 14.92 15.89
CA THR A 79 -3.02 15.97 15.01
C THR A 79 -2.06 17.15 14.83
N ASP A 80 -0.88 17.07 15.43
CA ASP A 80 0.21 18.04 15.41
C ASP A 80 1.56 17.33 15.21
N ILE A 81 2.60 18.08 14.81
CA ILE A 81 3.97 17.56 14.67
C ILE A 81 4.70 17.66 16.02
N PRO A 82 5.11 16.54 16.65
CA PRO A 82 5.89 16.58 17.88
C PRO A 82 7.33 17.02 17.60
N ALA A 83 8.00 17.55 18.63
CA ALA A 83 9.38 18.06 18.52
C ALA A 83 10.41 16.97 18.17
N THR A 84 10.11 15.71 18.48
CA THR A 84 10.95 14.55 18.23
C THR A 84 10.10 13.43 17.67
N MET A 85 10.57 12.80 16.59
CA MET A 85 9.97 11.61 15.99
C MET A 85 11.08 10.61 15.69
N GLU A 86 10.89 9.38 16.16
CA GLU A 86 11.76 8.28 15.76
C GLU A 86 11.34 7.77 14.37
N PRO A 87 12.30 7.37 13.51
CA PRO A 87 11.99 6.72 12.26
C PRO A 87 11.03 5.53 12.46
N PRO A 88 10.06 5.34 11.55
CA PRO A 88 9.94 5.99 10.25
C PRO A 88 9.20 7.33 10.26
N TRP A 89 8.62 7.72 11.39
CA TRP A 89 7.78 8.90 11.49
C TRP A 89 8.55 10.17 11.16
N ARG A 90 7.98 11.00 10.29
CA ARG A 90 8.58 12.25 9.84
C ARG A 90 7.56 13.34 9.62
N GLU A 91 8.06 14.56 9.61
CA GLU A 91 7.34 15.73 9.13
C GLU A 91 7.33 15.72 7.60
N GLU A 92 6.18 16.09 7.04
CA GLU A 92 6.01 16.27 5.60
C GLU A 92 5.43 17.66 5.35
N SER A 93 6.01 18.37 4.38
CA SER A 93 5.63 19.76 4.10
C SER A 93 4.15 19.88 3.76
N GLY A 94 3.45 20.77 4.46
CA GLY A 94 2.01 20.99 4.27
C GLY A 94 1.11 19.95 4.97
N ILE A 95 1.67 19.04 5.76
CA ILE A 95 0.93 18.06 6.55
C ILE A 95 1.16 18.34 8.04
N ALA A 96 0.07 18.55 8.77
CA ALA A 96 0.12 18.98 10.18
C ALA A 96 0.34 17.82 11.18
N TRP A 97 0.53 16.59 10.72
CA TRP A 97 0.68 15.39 11.56
C TRP A 97 1.77 14.46 11.03
N PRO A 98 2.29 13.53 11.86
CA PRO A 98 3.32 12.60 11.45
C PRO A 98 2.89 11.68 10.30
N ILE A 99 3.81 11.44 9.37
CA ILE A 99 3.68 10.48 8.27
C ILE A 99 4.79 9.43 8.40
N ALA A 100 4.48 8.15 8.21
CA ALA A 100 5.45 7.07 8.39
C ALA A 100 6.35 6.80 7.19
N ARG A 101 5.83 6.21 6.10
CA ARG A 101 6.53 6.04 4.81
C ARG A 101 5.52 6.21 3.70
N TRP A 102 5.87 6.91 2.63
CA TRP A 102 5.00 6.88 1.45
C TRP A 102 5.02 5.48 0.83
N VAL A 103 3.88 5.07 0.28
CA VAL A 103 3.81 3.86 -0.54
C VAL A 103 4.46 4.16 -1.89
N GLY A 104 5.61 3.54 -2.18
CA GLY A 104 6.32 3.69 -3.45
C GLY A 104 7.20 4.94 -3.55
N ASP A 105 8.07 4.94 -4.56
CA ASP A 105 8.90 6.07 -4.96
C ASP A 105 8.87 6.19 -6.50
N PRO A 106 8.19 7.20 -7.08
CA PRO A 106 7.50 8.29 -6.40
C PRO A 106 6.29 7.83 -5.58
N PRO A 107 5.84 8.62 -4.57
CA PRO A 107 4.68 8.29 -3.75
C PRO A 107 3.42 7.99 -4.56
N LEU A 108 2.74 6.89 -4.22
CA LEU A 108 1.41 6.54 -4.71
C LEU A 108 0.42 7.67 -4.38
N ARG A 109 -0.31 8.11 -5.40
CA ARG A 109 -1.37 9.11 -5.31
C ARG A 109 -2.66 8.54 -5.87
N SER A 110 -3.80 9.00 -5.38
CA SER A 110 -5.08 8.81 -6.06
C SER A 110 -5.01 9.33 -7.49
N GLY A 111 -5.58 8.59 -8.44
CA GLY A 111 -5.62 8.98 -9.84
C GLY A 111 -7.01 9.42 -10.30
N LEU A 112 -7.08 9.95 -11.51
CA LEU A 112 -8.30 10.36 -12.18
C LEU A 112 -8.47 9.59 -13.48
N ALA A 113 -9.70 9.19 -13.78
CA ALA A 113 -10.04 8.64 -15.07
C ALA A 113 -9.86 9.71 -16.18
N PRO A 114 -9.56 9.30 -17.43
CA PRO A 114 -9.47 10.24 -18.54
C PRO A 114 -10.72 11.11 -18.68
N GLY A 115 -10.52 12.43 -18.73
CA GLY A 115 -11.60 13.40 -18.90
C GLY A 115 -12.29 13.86 -17.62
N VAL A 116 -11.91 13.33 -16.44
CA VAL A 116 -12.39 13.84 -15.15
C VAL A 116 -11.63 15.14 -14.81
N PRO A 117 -12.30 16.29 -14.64
CA PRO A 117 -11.63 17.54 -14.28
C PRO A 117 -11.07 17.49 -12.86
N GLU A 118 -9.76 17.69 -12.71
CA GLU A 118 -9.10 17.70 -11.40
C GLU A 118 -9.56 18.86 -10.52
N TRP A 119 -9.73 18.59 -9.23
CA TRP A 119 -9.99 19.60 -8.20
C TRP A 119 -8.82 20.59 -8.11
N ASP A 120 -9.12 21.86 -8.36
CA ASP A 120 -8.17 22.96 -8.33
C ASP A 120 -8.90 24.28 -8.03
N SER A 121 -8.29 25.42 -8.33
CA SER A 121 -8.92 26.74 -8.14
C SER A 121 -10.12 27.01 -9.07
N ASN A 122 -10.30 26.22 -10.12
CA ASN A 122 -11.34 26.39 -11.15
C ASN A 122 -12.42 25.31 -11.08
N ASN A 123 -12.11 24.14 -10.52
CA ASN A 123 -13.01 23.00 -10.40
C ASN A 123 -13.29 22.70 -8.92
N ASN A 124 -14.57 22.77 -8.54
CA ASN A 124 -14.99 22.43 -7.18
C ASN A 124 -14.70 20.96 -6.84
N TYR A 125 -14.43 20.70 -5.57
CA TYR A 125 -14.27 19.34 -5.07
C TYR A 125 -15.58 18.56 -5.24
N ASN A 126 -15.49 17.37 -5.82
CA ASN A 126 -16.59 16.44 -5.98
C ASN A 126 -16.13 15.03 -5.56
N ARG A 127 -16.74 14.51 -4.49
CA ARG A 127 -16.40 13.20 -3.93
C ARG A 127 -16.88 11.99 -4.75
N ASN A 128 -17.73 12.23 -5.75
CA ASN A 128 -18.34 11.23 -6.63
C ASN A 128 -18.16 11.62 -8.11
N ALA A 129 -17.00 12.19 -8.45
CA ALA A 129 -16.70 12.65 -9.81
C ALA A 129 -16.49 11.50 -10.80
N GLN A 130 -16.12 10.31 -10.30
CA GLN A 130 -15.90 9.11 -11.12
C GLN A 130 -16.56 7.90 -10.45
N PRO A 131 -17.82 7.58 -10.79
CA PRO A 131 -18.64 6.61 -10.05
C PRO A 131 -18.12 5.18 -10.13
N ASP A 132 -17.41 4.83 -11.20
CA ASP A 132 -16.77 3.51 -11.36
C ASP A 132 -15.45 3.39 -10.57
N GLY A 133 -14.97 4.50 -10.02
CA GLY A 133 -13.66 4.60 -9.38
C GLY A 133 -12.50 4.62 -10.39
N PHE A 134 -11.36 5.17 -9.98
CA PHE A 134 -10.10 5.04 -10.70
C PHE A 134 -9.04 4.45 -9.77
N LEU A 135 -8.53 3.28 -10.17
CA LEU A 135 -7.55 2.53 -9.40
C LEU A 135 -6.13 2.98 -9.71
N THR A 136 -5.38 3.34 -8.67
CA THR A 136 -3.92 3.44 -8.70
C THR A 136 -3.31 2.48 -7.68
N GLN A 137 -2.12 1.95 -7.96
CA GLN A 137 -1.48 0.98 -7.08
C GLN A 137 0.04 1.03 -7.18
N GLN A 138 0.71 0.63 -6.10
CA GLN A 138 2.16 0.47 -6.04
C GLN A 138 2.51 -0.77 -5.21
N THR A 139 3.63 -1.40 -5.56
CA THR A 139 4.15 -2.58 -4.86
C THR A 139 5.39 -2.20 -4.06
N ILE A 140 5.43 -2.66 -2.81
CA ILE A 140 6.53 -2.46 -1.87
C ILE A 140 7.25 -3.80 -1.68
N ASP A 141 8.57 -3.81 -1.81
CA ASP A 141 9.42 -4.92 -1.37
C ASP A 141 9.84 -4.71 0.09
N LEU A 142 9.29 -5.51 1.01
CA LEU A 142 9.55 -5.37 2.44
C LEU A 142 10.92 -5.87 2.89
N ASN A 143 11.67 -6.56 2.02
CA ASN A 143 13.04 -6.96 2.30
C ASN A 143 14.05 -5.87 1.92
N ALA A 144 13.71 -5.03 0.94
CA ALA A 144 14.57 -3.94 0.49
C ALA A 144 14.49 -2.69 1.38
N VAL A 145 13.49 -2.61 2.26
CA VAL A 145 13.27 -1.45 3.13
C VAL A 145 14.34 -1.38 4.22
N SER A 146 15.01 -0.22 4.32
CA SER A 146 16.00 0.02 5.37
C SER A 146 15.36 -0.03 6.76
N GLY A 147 16.04 -0.71 7.70
CA GLY A 147 15.52 -0.94 9.05
C GLY A 147 14.37 -1.93 9.12
N ALA A 148 14.06 -2.66 8.05
CA ALA A 148 12.98 -3.63 8.08
C ALA A 148 13.23 -4.73 9.12
N PRO A 149 12.23 -5.07 9.95
CA PRO A 149 12.35 -6.13 10.95
C PRO A 149 12.59 -7.48 10.29
N GLY A 150 13.15 -8.42 11.04
CA GLY A 150 13.22 -9.83 10.62
C GLY A 150 11.80 -10.40 10.44
N PRO A 151 11.60 -11.37 9.54
CA PRO A 151 10.31 -12.04 9.43
C PRO A 151 10.00 -12.85 10.70
N SER A 152 8.71 -13.12 10.93
CA SER A 152 8.24 -14.07 11.95
C SER A 152 8.74 -15.50 11.68
N ALA A 153 8.53 -16.41 12.64
CA ALA A 153 8.85 -17.83 12.48
C ALA A 153 8.14 -18.47 11.27
N ASP A 154 6.94 -17.99 10.92
CA ASP A 154 6.16 -18.43 9.76
C ASP A 154 6.60 -17.75 8.44
N GLY A 155 7.66 -16.94 8.49
CA GLY A 155 8.15 -16.23 7.31
C GLY A 155 7.23 -15.11 6.86
N THR A 156 6.60 -14.40 7.79
CA THR A 156 5.73 -13.26 7.49
C THR A 156 6.28 -11.95 8.03
N LYS A 157 5.85 -10.82 7.47
CA LYS A 157 6.00 -9.48 8.06
C LYS A 157 4.63 -8.83 8.12
N THR A 158 4.34 -8.07 9.16
CA THR A 158 3.07 -7.34 9.27
C THR A 158 3.33 -5.86 9.03
N ILE A 159 2.48 -5.24 8.21
CA ILE A 159 2.48 -3.80 7.98
C ILE A 159 1.12 -3.19 8.31
N TYR A 160 1.13 -1.91 8.62
CA TYR A 160 -0.05 -1.07 8.69
C TYR A 160 0.01 0.00 7.61
N PHE A 161 -1.15 0.39 7.09
CA PHE A 161 -1.27 1.43 6.07
C PHE A 161 -2.60 2.15 6.19
N ARG A 162 -2.65 3.42 5.77
CA ARG A 162 -3.84 4.27 5.87
C ARG A 162 -3.80 5.38 4.84
N ILE A 163 -4.86 6.18 4.75
CA ILE A 163 -4.87 7.48 4.05
C ILE A 163 -5.32 8.55 5.04
N LYS A 164 -4.37 9.31 5.60
CA LYS A 164 -4.68 10.47 6.46
C LYS A 164 -4.58 11.80 5.69
N THR A 165 -4.07 11.79 4.47
CA THR A 165 -3.92 12.96 3.60
C THR A 165 -5.10 13.12 2.64
N GLY A 166 -5.33 14.33 2.16
CA GLY A 166 -6.36 14.65 1.17
C GLY A 166 -7.21 15.86 1.57
N PRO A 167 -8.00 16.41 0.63
CA PRO A 167 -8.67 17.70 0.81
C PRO A 167 -9.84 17.68 1.81
N GLN A 168 -10.60 16.59 1.86
CA GLN A 168 -11.79 16.48 2.70
C GLN A 168 -11.62 15.39 3.74
N GLU A 169 -11.86 15.71 5.01
CA GLU A 169 -11.64 14.77 6.12
C GLU A 169 -12.53 13.52 6.02
N GLY A 170 -13.79 13.69 5.62
CA GLY A 170 -14.75 12.58 5.47
C GLY A 170 -14.46 11.63 4.31
N ASP A 171 -13.54 11.99 3.42
CA ASP A 171 -13.13 11.17 2.27
C ASP A 171 -11.76 10.50 2.49
N ARG A 172 -11.15 10.68 3.67
CA ARG A 172 -9.90 10.03 4.10
C ARG A 172 -10.20 8.69 4.76
N LEU A 173 -9.15 7.90 4.98
CA LEU A 173 -9.18 6.63 5.71
C LEU A 173 -8.09 6.63 6.80
N PRO A 174 -8.28 7.41 7.89
CA PRO A 174 -7.22 7.63 8.88
C PRO A 174 -6.96 6.41 9.79
N ASN A 175 -7.94 5.49 9.86
CA ASN A 175 -7.84 4.27 10.66
C ASN A 175 -6.94 3.25 9.94
N PRO A 176 -5.81 2.83 10.54
CA PRO A 176 -4.88 1.92 9.89
C PRO A 176 -5.49 0.56 9.57
N GLN A 177 -5.19 0.07 8.37
CA GLN A 177 -5.47 -1.29 7.93
C GLN A 177 -4.24 -2.15 8.19
N GLN A 178 -4.45 -3.37 8.69
CA GLN A 178 -3.37 -4.32 8.95
C GLN A 178 -3.26 -5.31 7.79
N LEU A 179 -2.04 -5.52 7.28
CA LEU A 179 -1.72 -6.55 6.29
C LEU A 179 -0.63 -7.48 6.82
N VAL A 180 -0.90 -8.79 6.80
CA VAL A 180 0.13 -9.82 7.01
C VAL A 180 0.69 -10.23 5.65
N VAL A 181 1.98 -9.98 5.44
CA VAL A 181 2.69 -10.23 4.19
C VAL A 181 3.49 -11.51 4.32
N THR A 182 3.22 -12.47 3.42
CA THR A 182 3.82 -13.81 3.43
C THR A 182 5.01 -13.91 2.48
N GLY A 183 5.79 -15.00 2.58
CA GLY A 183 6.93 -15.26 1.69
C GLY A 183 8.21 -14.50 2.03
N CYS A 184 8.35 -14.04 3.28
CA CYS A 184 9.49 -13.23 3.74
C CYS A 184 10.69 -14.03 4.26
N GLN A 185 10.59 -15.36 4.34
CA GLN A 185 11.76 -16.20 4.59
C GLN A 185 12.65 -16.26 3.35
N LYS A 186 13.94 -15.94 3.51
CA LYS A 186 14.94 -16.21 2.47
C LYS A 186 15.18 -17.72 2.40
N PRO A 187 15.12 -18.37 1.23
CA PRO A 187 15.58 -19.74 1.09
C PRO A 187 17.11 -19.75 1.27
N GLY A 188 17.60 -20.18 2.44
CA GLY A 188 19.06 -20.25 2.67
C GLY A 188 19.57 -20.24 4.11
N GLY A 189 18.73 -20.31 5.14
CA GLY A 189 19.19 -20.67 6.48
C GLY A 189 19.50 -22.18 6.55
N PRO A 190 20.57 -22.64 7.21
CA PRO A 190 20.81 -24.08 7.38
C PRO A 190 19.58 -24.70 8.03
N LEU A 191 19.07 -25.77 7.44
CA LEU A 191 18.15 -26.66 8.15
C LEU A 191 18.95 -27.22 9.33
N ASP A 192 18.71 -26.66 10.51
CA ASP A 192 19.07 -27.31 11.78
C ASP A 192 18.16 -28.53 11.91
N PHE A 193 18.50 -29.58 11.15
CA PHE A 193 18.15 -30.93 11.52
C PHE A 193 18.91 -31.19 12.82
N GLY A 194 18.30 -30.77 13.93
CA GLY A 194 18.77 -31.08 15.26
C GLY A 194 19.18 -32.54 15.26
N SER A 195 20.47 -32.74 15.51
CA SER A 195 21.16 -34.00 15.71
C SER A 195 20.21 -35.10 16.20
N LEU A 196 19.62 -35.86 15.26
CA LEU A 196 19.06 -37.16 15.58
C LEU A 196 20.27 -38.07 15.79
N ASP A 197 20.67 -38.14 17.05
CA ASP A 197 21.57 -39.13 17.59
C ASP A 197 20.98 -40.52 17.30
N LEU A 198 21.39 -41.10 16.17
CA LEU A 198 21.05 -42.45 15.72
C LEU A 198 21.98 -43.46 16.40
N GLY A 199 22.22 -43.25 17.69
CA GLY A 199 23.20 -43.95 18.50
C GLY A 199 22.60 -44.79 19.62
N ALA A 200 21.49 -45.51 19.41
CA ALA A 200 21.08 -46.56 20.36
C ALA A 200 19.99 -47.49 19.82
N LEU A 201 20.33 -48.50 19.02
CA LEU A 201 19.53 -49.74 18.90
C LEU A 201 20.41 -50.93 18.45
N VAL A 202 21.19 -51.49 19.38
CA VAL A 202 21.62 -52.91 19.37
C VAL A 202 21.68 -53.36 20.84
N PRO A 203 20.90 -54.37 21.23
CA PRO A 203 21.48 -55.71 21.42
C PRO A 203 20.95 -56.74 20.43
#